data_AF-A0A9D9X0M8-F1
#
_entry.id   AF-A0A9D9X0M8-F1
#
_cell.length_a   1.000
_cell.length_b   1.000
_cell.length_c   1.000
_cell.angle_alpha   90.00
_cell.angle_beta   90.00
_cell.angle_gamma   90.00
#
_symmetry.space_group_name_H-M   'P 1'
#
loop_
_entity.id
_entity.type
_entity.pdbx_description
1 polymer ?
#
loop_
_entity_poly.entity_id
_entity_poly.type
_entity_poly.pdbx_seq_one_letter_code
_entity_poly.pdbx_strand_id
1 'polypeptide(L)'
;MIRAQINGIDGEFAEGITVLAAARELGFSIPTLCSDDRLDPVGACRMCLVEIKGRARETVSCTLALEDGMVVDTHSEPVEDARKWNLRMLAGNYPADAFTKYPDKPFHKLATDYGLTADDFDGDHSIAADTSHTYINVDMSRCINCYACARICADVQGQFVWHVVGRGEESQILPDSFGAFGDSTCVSCGACSDACPTGALEDKTVIERGFPTTWTKTTCPYCGTGCEMNVGVRDDHVVQVKPVMDAPVNYGHLCVKGRYAYDFVDANDRVTEPMIREDDGWLVVSWEEAIAFAAQKLKALDSEFGRDSIAVLGSARATNEENYLAQKFTRVVLGTNNVDCCARVCHTPSAAAMKIMIGTGAMTNSFDDIEKAKTIILCGANPTENHPIPGARIKQAVIKNGTKLIVIDPRKTELTKYADVHLQLRPGTNILMFNALAYTIIDEGLTDPEFIRTRVTEYDEFREFVADYSPEAVAERCGVDAALIRKAARIYATNT
;
A
#
# COMPACT_ATOMS: atom_id res chain seq x y z
N MET A 1 -27.00 15.43 11.44
CA MET A 1 -26.49 15.20 12.80
C MET A 1 -27.53 14.39 13.55
N ILE A 2 -27.12 13.34 14.22
CA ILE A 2 -27.97 12.41 14.98
C ILE A 2 -27.65 12.59 16.46
N ARG A 3 -28.65 12.59 17.33
CA ARG A 3 -28.48 12.63 18.78
C ARG A 3 -28.71 11.24 19.35
N ALA A 4 -27.75 10.74 20.11
CA ALA A 4 -27.88 9.47 20.79
C ALA A 4 -27.19 9.51 22.15
N GLN A 5 -27.59 8.61 23.03
CA GLN A 5 -27.00 8.42 24.34
C GLN A 5 -26.21 7.10 24.36
N ILE A 6 -24.92 7.14 24.70
CA ILE A 6 -24.07 5.95 24.83
C ILE A 6 -23.51 5.95 26.26
N ASN A 7 -23.78 4.87 27.01
CA ASN A 7 -23.40 4.72 28.42
C ASN A 7 -23.82 5.93 29.30
N GLY A 8 -25.01 6.47 29.04
CA GLY A 8 -25.54 7.63 29.76
C GLY A 8 -24.97 8.98 29.34
N ILE A 9 -24.09 9.04 28.34
CA ILE A 9 -23.55 10.29 27.78
C ILE A 9 -24.27 10.62 26.48
N ASP A 10 -24.88 11.80 26.42
CA ASP A 10 -25.49 12.33 25.20
C ASP A 10 -24.41 12.86 24.24
N GLY A 11 -24.50 12.51 22.95
CA GLY A 11 -23.59 12.95 21.91
C GLY A 11 -24.34 13.34 20.62
N GLU A 12 -23.70 14.22 19.83
CA GLU A 12 -24.14 14.55 18.47
C GLU A 12 -23.17 13.96 17.47
N PHE A 13 -23.67 13.15 16.54
CA PHE A 13 -22.85 12.39 15.60
C PHE A 13 -23.23 12.63 14.14
N ALA A 14 -22.30 12.31 13.24
CA ALA A 14 -22.56 12.31 11.81
C ALA A 14 -23.63 11.27 11.44
N GLU A 15 -24.42 11.59 10.41
CA GLU A 15 -25.41 10.64 9.87
C GLU A 15 -24.70 9.46 9.20
N GLY A 16 -25.18 8.25 9.44
CA GLY A 16 -24.58 7.02 8.90
C GLY A 16 -23.39 6.47 9.69
N ILE A 17 -22.97 7.12 10.80
CA ILE A 17 -21.95 6.56 11.70
C ILE A 17 -22.44 5.23 12.30
N THR A 18 -21.53 4.29 12.53
CA THR A 18 -21.86 3.05 13.24
C THR A 18 -21.86 3.27 14.75
N VAL A 19 -22.62 2.44 15.49
CA VAL A 19 -22.61 2.48 16.96
C VAL A 19 -21.20 2.26 17.51
N LEU A 20 -20.39 1.39 16.88
CA LEU A 20 -18.99 1.17 17.25
C LEU A 20 -18.15 2.43 17.10
N ALA A 21 -18.25 3.12 15.96
CA ALA A 21 -17.47 4.33 15.71
C ALA A 21 -17.91 5.48 16.64
N ALA A 22 -19.21 5.65 16.86
CA ALA A 22 -19.75 6.64 17.79
C ALA A 22 -19.28 6.39 19.23
N ALA A 23 -19.26 5.13 19.68
CA ALA A 23 -18.73 4.78 21.00
C ALA A 23 -17.23 5.13 21.13
N ARG A 24 -16.43 4.88 20.09
CA ARG A 24 -15.01 5.23 20.04
C ARG A 24 -14.78 6.75 20.07
N GLU A 25 -15.60 7.55 19.40
CA GLU A 25 -15.53 9.03 19.46
C GLU A 25 -15.74 9.56 20.89
N LEU A 26 -16.58 8.89 21.68
CA LEU A 26 -16.78 9.20 23.10
C LEU A 26 -15.73 8.57 24.04
N GLY A 27 -14.74 7.86 23.50
CA GLY A 27 -13.68 7.21 24.27
C GLY A 27 -14.08 5.87 24.92
N PHE A 28 -15.24 5.31 24.57
CA PHE A 28 -15.65 3.98 25.04
C PHE A 28 -15.01 2.88 24.19
N SER A 29 -14.35 1.93 24.85
CA SER A 29 -13.82 0.74 24.20
C SER A 29 -14.91 -0.31 24.05
N ILE A 30 -15.03 -0.89 22.85
CA ILE A 30 -15.86 -2.05 22.57
C ILE A 30 -14.93 -3.09 21.92
N PRO A 31 -14.83 -4.32 22.45
CA PRO A 31 -13.90 -5.31 21.95
C PRO A 31 -14.27 -5.80 20.54
N THR A 32 -13.26 -5.97 19.68
CA THR A 32 -13.41 -6.47 18.31
C THR A 32 -12.25 -7.40 17.94
N LEU A 33 -12.55 -8.50 17.24
CA LEU A 33 -11.53 -9.41 16.69
C LEU A 33 -11.50 -9.44 15.16
N CYS A 34 -12.65 -9.25 14.51
CA CYS A 34 -12.77 -9.27 13.05
C CYS A 34 -12.78 -7.86 12.40
N SER A 35 -12.46 -6.83 13.18
CA SER A 35 -12.48 -5.43 12.73
C SER A 35 -11.08 -4.98 12.38
N ASP A 36 -10.96 -4.25 11.28
CA ASP A 36 -9.77 -3.54 10.84
C ASP A 36 -10.25 -2.23 10.22
N ASP A 37 -9.61 -1.09 10.53
CA ASP A 37 -10.09 0.22 10.09
C ASP A 37 -9.99 0.40 8.55
N ARG A 38 -9.27 -0.49 7.86
CA ARG A 38 -9.18 -0.53 6.39
C ARG A 38 -10.29 -1.35 5.74
N LEU A 39 -11.18 -1.96 6.53
CA LEU A 39 -12.21 -2.88 6.07
C LEU A 39 -13.60 -2.43 6.51
N ASP A 40 -14.59 -2.67 5.64
CA ASP A 40 -15.99 -2.53 6.04
C ASP A 40 -16.33 -3.50 7.20
N PRO A 41 -17.26 -3.17 8.09
CA PRO A 41 -17.63 -4.07 9.19
C PRO A 41 -18.51 -5.24 8.70
N VAL A 42 -18.32 -6.43 9.28
CA VAL A 42 -19.12 -7.65 8.96
C VAL A 42 -19.73 -8.35 10.17
N GLY A 43 -19.33 -8.00 11.39
CA GLY A 43 -19.88 -8.60 12.61
C GLY A 43 -19.59 -10.09 12.82
N ALA A 44 -18.55 -10.65 12.18
CA ALA A 44 -18.24 -12.08 12.22
C ALA A 44 -17.89 -12.58 13.64
N CYS A 45 -17.05 -11.86 14.39
CA CYS A 45 -16.58 -12.31 15.70
C CYS A 45 -17.61 -12.19 16.84
N ARG A 46 -18.68 -11.42 16.65
CA ARG A 46 -19.70 -11.13 17.69
C ARG A 46 -19.15 -10.58 19.02
N MET A 47 -17.93 -10.03 19.05
CA MET A 47 -17.39 -9.39 20.26
C MET A 47 -17.95 -7.98 20.49
N CYS A 48 -18.35 -7.29 19.42
CA CYS A 48 -18.87 -5.93 19.47
C CYS A 48 -20.36 -5.84 19.85
N LEU A 49 -20.88 -6.81 20.62
CA LEU A 49 -22.26 -6.78 21.07
C LEU A 49 -22.49 -5.58 22.00
N VAL A 50 -23.63 -4.93 21.86
CA VAL A 50 -24.11 -3.84 22.71
C VAL A 50 -25.61 -4.02 22.97
N GLU A 51 -26.08 -3.50 24.08
CA GLU A 51 -27.49 -3.44 24.40
C GLU A 51 -28.08 -2.11 23.91
N ILE A 52 -29.27 -2.17 23.34
CA ILE A 52 -29.99 -0.99 22.85
C ILE A 52 -31.36 -0.99 23.48
N LYS A 53 -31.67 0.08 24.19
CA LYS A 53 -32.96 0.23 24.87
C LYS A 53 -34.12 0.08 23.88
N GLY A 54 -35.04 -0.83 24.19
CA GLY A 54 -36.18 -1.14 23.33
C GLY A 54 -35.95 -2.25 22.30
N ARG A 55 -34.73 -2.79 22.18
CA ARG A 55 -34.45 -4.02 21.43
C ARG A 55 -34.38 -5.21 22.37
N ALA A 56 -34.90 -6.35 21.92
CA ALA A 56 -35.02 -7.55 22.76
C ALA A 56 -33.73 -8.40 22.84
N ARG A 57 -32.72 -8.11 22.01
CA ARG A 57 -31.46 -8.86 21.93
C ARG A 57 -30.29 -7.91 21.75
N GLU A 58 -29.12 -8.35 22.20
CA GLU A 58 -27.85 -7.69 21.96
C GLU A 58 -27.60 -7.59 20.45
N THR A 59 -27.07 -6.46 20.01
CA THR A 59 -26.83 -6.18 18.59
C THR A 59 -25.36 -5.90 18.36
N VAL A 60 -24.85 -6.30 17.19
CA VAL A 60 -23.46 -5.98 16.80
C VAL A 60 -23.33 -4.50 16.47
N SER A 61 -22.46 -3.79 17.18
CA SER A 61 -22.29 -2.33 17.02
C SER A 61 -21.52 -1.96 15.75
N CYS A 62 -20.69 -2.86 15.22
CA CYS A 62 -19.84 -2.56 14.07
C CYS A 62 -20.61 -2.34 12.77
N THR A 63 -21.72 -3.06 12.52
CA THR A 63 -22.53 -2.93 11.30
C THR A 63 -23.81 -2.14 11.52
N LEU A 64 -24.12 -1.77 12.76
CA LEU A 64 -25.34 -1.06 13.08
C LEU A 64 -25.12 0.44 12.94
N ALA A 65 -25.88 1.07 12.05
CA ALA A 65 -25.96 2.52 11.97
C ALA A 65 -26.62 3.09 13.23
N LEU A 66 -26.07 4.18 13.75
CA LEU A 66 -26.65 4.93 14.85
C LEU A 66 -27.91 5.67 14.37
N GLU A 67 -29.01 5.58 15.13
CA GLU A 67 -30.28 6.26 14.85
C GLU A 67 -30.57 7.33 15.91
N ASP A 68 -31.38 8.32 15.56
CA ASP A 68 -31.73 9.42 16.46
C ASP A 68 -32.55 8.92 17.65
N GLY A 69 -32.18 9.36 18.84
CA GLY A 69 -32.77 8.91 20.10
C GLY A 69 -32.33 7.52 20.57
N MET A 70 -31.36 6.87 19.90
CA MET A 70 -30.80 5.60 20.40
C MET A 70 -30.20 5.78 21.80
N VAL A 71 -30.46 4.81 22.66
CA VAL A 71 -29.81 4.68 23.97
C VAL A 71 -29.08 3.34 24.00
N VAL A 72 -27.76 3.40 24.08
CA VAL A 72 -26.85 2.26 23.96
C VAL A 72 -26.12 2.05 25.28
N ASP A 73 -26.08 0.80 25.76
CA ASP A 73 -25.20 0.36 26.84
C ASP A 73 -24.18 -0.64 26.27
N THR A 74 -22.90 -0.36 26.47
CA THR A 74 -21.81 -1.13 25.88
C THR A 74 -21.22 -2.18 26.82
N HIS A 75 -21.58 -2.19 28.11
CA HIS A 75 -21.01 -3.07 29.15
C HIS A 75 -22.07 -3.56 30.16
N SER A 76 -23.32 -3.74 29.72
CA SER A 76 -24.36 -4.36 30.56
C SER A 76 -24.00 -5.82 30.88
N GLU A 77 -24.50 -6.34 32.01
CA GLU A 77 -24.24 -7.72 32.45
C GLU A 77 -24.56 -8.76 31.35
N PRO A 78 -25.71 -8.69 30.64
CA PRO A 78 -25.99 -9.60 29.51
C PRO A 78 -24.96 -9.51 28.37
N VAL A 79 -24.47 -8.31 28.06
CA VAL A 79 -23.46 -8.10 27.00
C VAL A 79 -22.12 -8.73 27.39
N GLU A 80 -21.68 -8.55 28.63
CA GLU A 80 -20.43 -9.14 29.12
C GLU A 80 -20.49 -10.66 29.17
N ASP A 81 -21.62 -11.23 29.62
CA ASP A 81 -21.86 -12.67 29.61
C ASP A 81 -21.85 -13.25 28.19
N ALA A 82 -22.51 -12.58 27.24
CA ALA A 82 -22.52 -12.99 25.84
C ALA A 82 -21.12 -12.94 25.21
N ARG A 83 -20.31 -11.90 25.50
CA ARG A 83 -18.92 -11.80 25.05
C ARG A 83 -18.05 -12.90 25.62
N LYS A 84 -18.18 -13.20 26.91
CA LYS A 84 -17.48 -14.32 27.55
C LYS A 84 -17.84 -15.66 26.93
N TRP A 85 -19.12 -15.89 26.66
CA TRP A 85 -19.58 -17.09 25.97
C TRP A 85 -19.00 -17.20 24.56
N ASN A 86 -19.02 -16.11 23.78
CA ASN A 86 -18.46 -16.09 22.43
C ASN A 86 -16.95 -16.42 22.46
N LEU A 87 -16.19 -15.85 23.40
CA LEU A 87 -14.77 -16.17 23.55
C LEU A 87 -14.54 -17.64 23.86
N ARG A 88 -15.35 -18.27 24.73
CA ARG A 88 -15.27 -19.71 25.00
C ARG A 88 -15.55 -20.55 23.76
N MET A 89 -16.54 -20.17 22.95
CA MET A 89 -16.82 -20.86 21.69
C MET A 89 -15.66 -20.75 20.70
N LEU A 90 -15.00 -19.59 20.63
CA LEU A 90 -13.81 -19.41 19.80
C LEU A 90 -12.59 -20.17 20.35
N ALA A 91 -12.43 -20.22 21.67
CA ALA A 91 -11.33 -20.90 22.35
C ALA A 91 -11.42 -22.43 22.25
N GLY A 92 -12.64 -23.00 22.18
CA GLY A 92 -12.86 -24.44 22.16
C GLY A 92 -12.15 -25.19 21.03
N ASN A 93 -11.88 -24.54 19.89
CA ASN A 93 -11.13 -25.12 18.78
C ASN A 93 -9.71 -24.54 18.63
N TYR A 94 -9.23 -23.79 19.62
CA TYR A 94 -7.96 -23.08 19.58
C TYR A 94 -6.93 -23.73 20.52
N PRO A 95 -5.66 -23.84 20.14
CA PRO A 95 -4.67 -24.58 20.92
C PRO A 95 -4.16 -23.80 22.16
N ALA A 96 -4.15 -24.47 23.32
CA ALA A 96 -3.81 -23.87 24.62
C ALA A 96 -2.36 -23.36 24.73
N ASP A 97 -1.42 -24.02 24.03
CA ASP A 97 -0.01 -23.62 24.01
C ASP A 97 0.17 -22.27 23.31
N ALA A 98 -0.59 -21.99 22.25
CA ALA A 98 -0.55 -20.72 21.55
C ALA A 98 -1.06 -19.56 22.42
N PHE A 99 -2.13 -19.79 23.20
CA PHE A 99 -2.63 -18.82 24.19
C PHE A 99 -1.55 -18.44 25.20
N THR A 100 -0.86 -19.45 25.74
CA THR A 100 0.19 -19.26 26.75
C THR A 100 1.45 -18.60 26.16
N LYS A 101 1.84 -19.01 24.95
CA LYS A 101 3.09 -18.57 24.31
C LYS A 101 3.03 -17.15 23.76
N TYR A 102 1.86 -16.69 23.32
CA TYR A 102 1.71 -15.39 22.64
C TYR A 102 0.69 -14.48 23.35
N PRO A 103 0.84 -14.19 24.66
CA PRO A 103 -0.19 -13.51 25.45
C PRO A 103 -0.57 -12.13 24.90
N ASP A 104 0.32 -11.51 24.11
CA ASP A 104 0.10 -10.17 23.57
C ASP A 104 -0.83 -10.09 22.35
N LYS A 105 -1.31 -11.21 21.82
CA LYS A 105 -2.24 -11.21 20.69
C LYS A 105 -3.61 -10.66 21.08
N PRO A 106 -4.30 -9.90 20.20
CA PRO A 106 -5.63 -9.35 20.50
C PRO A 106 -6.64 -10.39 21.02
N PHE A 107 -6.65 -11.59 20.45
CA PHE A 107 -7.52 -12.67 20.93
C PHE A 107 -7.16 -13.14 22.34
N HIS A 108 -5.86 -13.30 22.65
CA HIS A 108 -5.42 -13.77 23.95
C HIS A 108 -5.60 -12.73 25.05
N LYS A 109 -5.37 -11.43 24.75
CA LYS A 109 -5.67 -10.33 25.67
C LYS A 109 -7.15 -10.33 26.04
N LEU A 110 -8.04 -10.38 25.04
CA LEU A 110 -9.48 -10.43 25.30
C LEU A 110 -9.89 -11.70 26.06
N ALA A 111 -9.36 -12.88 25.71
CA ALA A 111 -9.63 -14.10 26.47
C ALA A 111 -9.22 -13.95 27.95
N THR A 112 -8.05 -13.38 28.21
CA THR A 112 -7.54 -13.12 29.57
C THR A 112 -8.40 -12.10 30.32
N ASP A 113 -8.76 -10.99 29.66
CA ASP A 113 -9.58 -9.92 30.25
C ASP A 113 -10.97 -10.44 30.68
N TYR A 114 -11.51 -11.43 29.95
CA TYR A 114 -12.78 -12.09 30.27
C TYR A 114 -12.65 -13.32 31.19
N GLY A 115 -11.44 -13.59 31.67
CA GLY A 115 -11.13 -14.61 32.67
C GLY A 115 -11.14 -16.04 32.13
N LEU A 116 -10.79 -16.26 30.86
CA LEU A 116 -10.48 -17.59 30.35
C LEU A 116 -9.06 -18.00 30.78
N THR A 117 -8.85 -19.30 30.99
CA THR A 117 -7.55 -19.90 31.27
C THR A 117 -7.17 -20.87 30.16
N ALA A 118 -5.95 -21.42 30.20
CA ALA A 118 -5.51 -22.44 29.24
C ALA A 118 -6.43 -23.68 29.18
N ASP A 119 -7.21 -23.95 30.23
CA ASP A 119 -8.15 -25.07 30.29
C ASP A 119 -9.44 -24.82 29.47
N ASP A 120 -9.72 -23.58 29.09
CA ASP A 120 -10.84 -23.23 28.18
C ASP A 120 -10.49 -23.49 26.69
N PHE A 121 -9.27 -23.94 26.39
CA PHE A 121 -8.74 -24.15 25.04
C PHE A 121 -8.53 -25.64 24.76
N ASP A 122 -9.23 -26.17 23.76
CA ASP A 122 -9.24 -27.62 23.42
C ASP A 122 -9.05 -27.86 21.90
N GLY A 123 -8.27 -26.99 21.25
CA GLY A 123 -8.04 -27.05 19.81
C GLY A 123 -7.21 -28.24 19.34
N ASP A 124 -7.51 -28.71 18.12
CA ASP A 124 -6.78 -29.80 17.48
C ASP A 124 -5.34 -29.40 17.08
N HIS A 125 -4.37 -30.11 17.64
CA HIS A 125 -2.94 -29.93 17.37
C HIS A 125 -2.46 -30.68 16.10
N SER A 126 -3.34 -31.38 15.39
CA SER A 126 -2.98 -32.19 14.23
C SER A 126 -2.69 -31.38 12.96
N ILE A 127 -3.17 -30.14 12.89
CA ILE A 127 -2.96 -29.25 11.75
C ILE A 127 -1.52 -28.69 11.82
N ALA A 128 -0.67 -29.17 10.92
CA ALA A 128 0.70 -28.68 10.83
C ALA A 128 0.75 -27.23 10.32
N ALA A 129 1.60 -26.41 10.94
CA ALA A 129 1.92 -25.09 10.42
C ALA A 129 2.61 -25.18 9.06
N ASP A 130 2.18 -24.34 8.13
CA ASP A 130 2.78 -24.16 6.83
C ASP A 130 3.83 -23.03 6.88
N THR A 131 5.08 -23.42 6.66
CA THR A 131 6.26 -22.55 6.67
C THR A 131 6.81 -22.30 5.26
N SER A 132 6.11 -22.70 4.21
CA SER A 132 6.56 -22.62 2.82
C SER A 132 6.78 -21.19 2.31
N HIS A 133 5.98 -20.22 2.76
CA HIS A 133 6.13 -18.83 2.34
C HIS A 133 7.35 -18.18 3.01
N THR A 134 8.12 -17.39 2.25
CA THR A 134 9.39 -16.80 2.71
C THR A 134 9.27 -16.02 4.02
N TYR A 135 8.25 -15.18 4.17
CA TYR A 135 8.15 -14.22 5.27
C TYR A 135 7.07 -14.48 6.32
N ILE A 136 6.07 -15.32 6.01
CA ILE A 136 4.85 -15.46 6.82
C ILE A 136 4.72 -16.93 7.18
N ASN A 137 4.50 -17.20 8.46
CA ASN A 137 4.13 -18.52 8.96
C ASN A 137 2.60 -18.62 9.02
N VAL A 138 2.06 -19.73 8.53
CA VAL A 138 0.62 -19.99 8.50
C VAL A 138 0.29 -21.18 9.40
N ASP A 139 -0.42 -20.93 10.50
CA ASP A 139 -0.87 -21.96 11.43
C ASP A 139 -2.40 -21.86 11.60
N MET A 140 -3.13 -22.59 10.74
CA MET A 140 -4.58 -22.55 10.73
C MET A 140 -5.24 -23.28 11.91
N SER A 141 -4.49 -24.03 12.75
CA SER A 141 -4.98 -24.49 14.05
C SER A 141 -5.36 -23.31 14.96
N ARG A 142 -4.76 -22.14 14.72
CA ARG A 142 -5.00 -20.89 15.45
C ARG A 142 -6.04 -20.00 14.76
N CYS A 143 -6.77 -20.50 13.76
CA CYS A 143 -7.76 -19.71 13.05
C CYS A 143 -9.09 -19.68 13.82
N ILE A 144 -9.62 -18.48 14.07
CA ILE A 144 -10.95 -18.28 14.67
C ILE A 144 -12.04 -17.95 13.62
N ASN A 145 -11.75 -18.20 12.33
CA ASN A 145 -12.67 -17.93 11.21
C ASN A 145 -13.28 -16.51 11.21
N CYS A 146 -12.46 -15.50 11.57
CA CYS A 146 -12.89 -14.10 11.56
C CYS A 146 -12.93 -13.47 10.15
N TYR A 147 -12.38 -14.18 9.16
CA TYR A 147 -12.27 -13.78 7.74
C TYR A 147 -11.46 -12.51 7.46
N ALA A 148 -10.80 -11.91 8.46
CA ALA A 148 -10.03 -10.67 8.28
C ALA A 148 -8.92 -10.80 7.23
N CYS A 149 -8.23 -11.94 7.18
CA CYS A 149 -7.19 -12.23 6.19
C CYS A 149 -7.72 -12.28 4.74
N ALA A 150 -8.86 -12.93 4.52
CA ALA A 150 -9.50 -12.99 3.21
C ALA A 150 -9.98 -11.62 2.75
N ARG A 151 -10.59 -10.88 3.67
CA ARG A 151 -11.10 -9.55 3.40
C ARG A 151 -10.00 -8.54 3.12
N ILE A 152 -8.95 -8.46 3.94
CA ILE A 152 -7.84 -7.52 3.70
C ILE A 152 -7.08 -7.83 2.41
N CYS A 153 -6.96 -9.12 2.04
CA CYS A 153 -6.34 -9.52 0.79
C CYS A 153 -7.18 -9.15 -0.44
N ALA A 154 -8.51 -9.21 -0.32
CA ALA A 154 -9.46 -8.85 -1.38
C ALA A 154 -9.69 -7.34 -1.46
N ASP A 155 -10.00 -6.70 -0.34
CA ASP A 155 -10.56 -5.35 -0.27
C ASP A 155 -9.51 -4.24 -0.27
N VAL A 156 -8.29 -4.54 0.18
CA VAL A 156 -7.18 -3.58 0.22
C VAL A 156 -6.17 -3.91 -0.85
N GLN A 157 -5.64 -5.14 -0.85
CA GLN A 157 -4.59 -5.54 -1.79
C GLN A 157 -5.13 -5.96 -3.17
N GLY A 158 -6.35 -6.51 -3.23
CA GLY A 158 -6.96 -7.00 -4.48
C GLY A 158 -6.25 -8.19 -5.11
N GLN A 159 -5.68 -9.08 -4.30
CA GLN A 159 -5.02 -10.30 -4.78
C GLN A 159 -5.86 -11.56 -4.59
N PHE A 160 -6.86 -11.54 -3.68
CA PHE A 160 -7.83 -12.64 -3.51
C PHE A 160 -7.19 -14.00 -3.20
N VAL A 161 -6.08 -14.02 -2.47
CA VAL A 161 -5.31 -15.25 -2.19
C VAL A 161 -6.02 -16.18 -1.22
N TRP A 162 -6.77 -15.64 -0.26
CA TRP A 162 -7.41 -16.47 0.78
C TRP A 162 -8.87 -16.73 0.45
N HIS A 163 -9.27 -18.00 0.53
CA HIS A 163 -10.63 -18.47 0.27
C HIS A 163 -11.23 -19.12 1.51
N VAL A 164 -12.54 -18.97 1.65
CA VAL A 164 -13.33 -19.72 2.63
C VAL A 164 -13.87 -20.96 1.93
N VAL A 165 -13.46 -22.14 2.40
CA VAL A 165 -13.86 -23.44 1.85
C VAL A 165 -14.64 -24.21 2.90
N GLY A 166 -15.68 -24.94 2.50
CA GLY A 166 -16.57 -25.65 3.41
C GLY A 166 -17.73 -24.77 3.91
N ARG A 167 -18.44 -25.26 4.94
CA ARG A 167 -19.62 -24.59 5.50
C ARG A 167 -19.79 -24.92 6.98
N GLY A 168 -20.16 -23.90 7.77
CA GLY A 168 -20.41 -24.08 9.20
C GLY A 168 -19.11 -24.42 9.95
N GLU A 169 -19.14 -25.46 10.79
CA GLU A 169 -17.98 -25.93 11.55
C GLU A 169 -16.86 -26.47 10.65
N GLU A 170 -17.18 -26.94 9.45
CA GLU A 170 -16.21 -27.42 8.45
C GLU A 170 -15.54 -26.27 7.66
N SER A 171 -15.82 -25.01 8.01
CA SER A 171 -15.26 -23.86 7.28
C SER A 171 -13.77 -23.71 7.56
N GLN A 172 -12.97 -23.64 6.50
CA GLN A 172 -11.52 -23.47 6.55
C GLN A 172 -11.08 -22.29 5.69
N ILE A 173 -9.99 -21.64 6.11
CA ILE A 173 -9.29 -20.64 5.31
C ILE A 173 -8.14 -21.30 4.59
N LEU A 174 -8.20 -21.32 3.25
CA LEU A 174 -7.16 -21.92 2.40
C LEU A 174 -6.62 -20.88 1.41
N PRO A 175 -5.34 -20.96 1.03
CA PRO A 175 -4.82 -20.16 -0.07
C PRO A 175 -5.40 -20.63 -1.42
N ASP A 176 -5.26 -19.80 -2.45
CA ASP A 176 -5.71 -20.06 -3.82
C ASP A 176 -4.99 -21.23 -4.51
N SER A 177 -3.83 -21.65 -3.97
CA SER A 177 -3.15 -22.89 -4.33
C SER A 177 -3.88 -24.14 -3.84
N PHE A 178 -4.80 -24.01 -2.89
CA PHE A 178 -5.41 -25.11 -2.11
C PHE A 178 -4.38 -26.08 -1.50
N GLY A 179 -3.15 -25.60 -1.32
CA GLY A 179 -2.03 -26.35 -0.77
C GLY A 179 -1.15 -25.42 0.05
N ALA A 180 0.16 -25.47 -0.19
CA ALA A 180 1.11 -24.61 0.51
C ALA A 180 0.91 -23.13 0.11
N PHE A 181 0.99 -22.24 1.09
CA PHE A 181 0.89 -20.80 0.93
C PHE A 181 2.04 -20.23 0.11
N GLY A 182 3.23 -20.84 0.15
CA GLY A 182 4.37 -20.48 -0.69
C GLY A 182 4.12 -20.69 -2.18
N ASP A 183 3.19 -21.57 -2.55
CA ASP A 183 2.81 -21.86 -3.95
C ASP A 183 1.63 -21.01 -4.44
N SER A 184 1.08 -20.14 -3.58
CA SER A 184 -0.06 -19.27 -3.87
C SER A 184 0.32 -18.06 -4.74
N THR A 185 -0.66 -17.28 -5.22
CA THR A 185 -0.35 -16.00 -5.89
C THR A 185 -0.05 -14.85 -4.91
N CYS A 186 0.32 -15.16 -3.67
CA CYS A 186 0.69 -14.16 -2.67
C CYS A 186 1.87 -13.30 -3.11
N VAL A 187 1.71 -11.98 -3.01
CA VAL A 187 2.76 -10.98 -3.29
C VAL A 187 3.46 -10.46 -2.03
N SER A 188 3.29 -11.16 -0.90
CA SER A 188 3.98 -10.88 0.37
C SER A 188 3.77 -9.46 0.92
N CYS A 189 2.57 -8.88 0.77
CA CYS A 189 2.25 -7.56 1.35
C CYS A 189 2.10 -7.60 2.89
N GLY A 190 1.79 -8.79 3.45
CA GLY A 190 1.64 -9.03 4.88
C GLY A 190 0.44 -8.34 5.55
N ALA A 191 -0.46 -7.71 4.80
CA ALA A 191 -1.69 -7.13 5.35
C ALA A 191 -2.56 -8.18 6.10
N CYS A 192 -2.53 -9.44 5.65
CA CYS A 192 -3.21 -10.55 6.33
C CYS A 192 -2.57 -10.93 7.68
N SER A 193 -1.26 -10.73 7.83
CA SER A 193 -0.53 -10.89 9.09
C SER A 193 -0.92 -9.76 10.06
N ASP A 194 -1.00 -8.51 9.60
CA ASP A 194 -1.46 -7.37 10.42
C ASP A 194 -2.88 -7.56 10.96
N ALA A 195 -3.78 -8.02 10.11
CA ALA A 195 -5.20 -8.16 10.44
C ALA A 195 -5.51 -9.44 11.23
N CYS A 196 -4.55 -10.35 11.43
CA CYS A 196 -4.79 -11.62 12.12
C CYS A 196 -4.74 -11.43 13.65
N PRO A 197 -5.88 -11.58 14.37
CA PRO A 197 -5.92 -11.29 15.80
C PRO A 197 -5.34 -12.41 16.67
N THR A 198 -5.08 -13.59 16.10
CA THR A 198 -4.64 -14.80 16.82
C THR A 198 -3.18 -15.16 16.59
N GLY A 199 -2.57 -14.68 15.50
CA GLY A 199 -1.27 -15.19 15.05
C GLY A 199 -1.36 -16.50 14.27
N ALA A 200 -2.53 -16.86 13.74
CA ALA A 200 -2.63 -17.87 12.68
C ALA A 200 -1.83 -17.47 11.44
N LEU A 201 -1.73 -16.17 11.16
CA LEU A 201 -0.82 -15.59 10.20
C LEU A 201 0.11 -14.67 10.98
N GLU A 202 1.41 -14.93 10.93
CA GLU A 202 2.40 -14.15 11.66
C GLU A 202 3.71 -14.04 10.86
N ASP A 203 4.40 -12.92 11.05
CA ASP A 203 5.71 -12.69 10.47
C ASP A 203 6.74 -13.64 11.11
N LYS A 204 7.49 -14.38 10.29
CA LYS A 204 8.45 -15.39 10.79
C LYS A 204 9.49 -14.80 11.74
N THR A 205 9.95 -13.59 11.45
CA THR A 205 10.92 -12.87 12.28
C THR A 205 10.42 -12.62 13.71
N VAL A 206 9.12 -12.42 13.90
CA VAL A 206 8.51 -12.29 15.23
C VAL A 206 8.47 -13.63 15.96
N ILE A 207 8.24 -14.74 15.24
CA ILE A 207 8.29 -16.09 15.83
C ILE A 207 9.72 -16.44 16.25
N GLU A 208 10.71 -16.08 15.45
CA GLU A 208 12.12 -16.40 15.65
C GLU A 208 12.79 -15.53 16.71
N ARG A 209 12.56 -14.21 16.66
CA ARG A 209 13.26 -13.22 17.51
C ARG A 209 12.38 -12.64 18.62
N GLY A 210 11.08 -12.87 18.60
CA GLY A 210 10.11 -12.29 19.52
C GLY A 210 9.57 -10.93 19.06
N PHE A 211 8.62 -10.40 19.83
CA PHE A 211 7.98 -9.10 19.52
C PHE A 211 8.93 -7.91 19.74
N PRO A 212 8.76 -6.82 18.98
CA PRO A 212 9.49 -5.56 19.18
C PRO A 212 9.37 -5.02 20.60
N THR A 213 10.44 -4.41 21.10
CA THR A 213 10.46 -3.66 22.37
C THR A 213 10.30 -2.16 22.14
N THR A 214 10.70 -1.67 20.97
CA THR A 214 10.61 -0.24 20.59
C THR A 214 10.05 -0.11 19.18
N TRP A 215 9.24 0.92 18.95
CA TRP A 215 8.70 1.26 17.64
C TRP A 215 9.11 2.68 17.23
N THR A 216 9.59 2.82 16.00
CA THR A 216 9.98 4.12 15.42
C THR A 216 9.25 4.34 14.11
N LYS A 217 8.53 5.47 14.00
CA LYS A 217 7.89 5.90 12.75
C LYS A 217 8.93 6.43 11.77
N THR A 218 8.85 6.02 10.51
CA THR A 218 9.73 6.44 9.41
C THR A 218 9.04 6.26 8.05
N THR A 219 9.76 6.53 6.95
CA THR A 219 9.29 6.41 5.57
C THR A 219 10.06 5.33 4.82
N CYS A 220 9.34 4.56 4.00
CA CYS A 220 9.89 3.50 3.17
C CYS A 220 10.90 4.04 2.14
N PRO A 221 12.16 3.54 2.10
CA PRO A 221 13.21 4.12 1.27
C PRO A 221 13.23 3.63 -0.19
N TYR A 222 12.15 3.04 -0.73
CA TYR A 222 12.16 2.33 -2.02
C TYR A 222 11.70 3.12 -3.25
N CYS A 223 10.40 3.11 -3.56
CA CYS A 223 9.87 3.40 -4.91
C CYS A 223 9.40 4.85 -5.15
N GLY A 224 9.54 5.75 -4.18
CA GLY A 224 9.06 7.13 -4.31
C GLY A 224 7.58 7.35 -3.97
N THR A 225 6.82 6.29 -3.68
CA THR A 225 5.46 6.42 -3.10
C THR A 225 5.49 7.08 -1.72
N GLY A 226 6.54 6.84 -0.92
CA GLY A 226 6.66 7.47 0.40
C GLY A 226 5.71 6.88 1.46
N CYS A 227 5.55 5.55 1.48
CA CYS A 227 4.73 4.89 2.49
C CYS A 227 5.31 5.12 3.90
N GLU A 228 4.47 5.55 4.84
CA GLU A 228 4.87 5.66 6.24
C GLU A 228 4.72 4.31 6.94
N MET A 229 5.71 3.98 7.78
CA MET A 229 5.84 2.70 8.45
C MET A 229 6.38 2.87 9.87
N ASN A 230 5.97 1.98 10.77
CA ASN A 230 6.54 1.78 12.09
C ASN A 230 7.52 0.61 12.01
N VAL A 231 8.78 0.88 12.36
CA VAL A 231 9.85 -0.12 12.43
C VAL A 231 10.00 -0.57 13.87
N GLY A 232 9.74 -1.83 14.12
CA GLY A 232 9.83 -2.50 15.41
C GLY A 232 11.21 -3.13 15.60
N VAL A 233 11.91 -2.70 16.64
CA VAL A 233 13.27 -3.14 16.97
C VAL A 233 13.25 -3.95 18.26
N ARG A 234 14.10 -4.99 18.32
CA ARG A 234 14.42 -5.75 19.51
C ARG A 234 15.88 -6.18 19.44
N ASP A 235 16.60 -6.03 20.55
CA ASP A 235 18.01 -6.43 20.65
C ASP A 235 18.87 -5.85 19.50
N ASP A 236 18.69 -4.54 19.21
CA ASP A 236 19.31 -3.79 18.11
C ASP A 236 19.05 -4.29 16.68
N HIS A 237 18.11 -5.23 16.50
CA HIS A 237 17.68 -5.71 15.19
C HIS A 237 16.25 -5.32 14.87
N VAL A 238 15.98 -5.07 13.59
CA VAL A 238 14.61 -4.95 13.08
C VAL A 238 13.96 -6.33 13.10
N VAL A 239 12.84 -6.47 13.81
CA VAL A 239 12.12 -7.74 13.92
C VAL A 239 10.72 -7.69 13.30
N GLN A 240 10.13 -6.51 13.16
CA GLN A 240 8.84 -6.34 12.51
C GLN A 240 8.70 -4.95 11.89
N VAL A 241 8.03 -4.83 10.76
CA VAL A 241 7.62 -3.54 10.19
C VAL A 241 6.12 -3.56 9.96
N LYS A 242 5.43 -2.54 10.47
CA LYS A 242 3.99 -2.36 10.30
C LYS A 242 3.70 -1.03 9.60
N PRO A 243 2.61 -0.94 8.83
CA PRO A 243 2.16 0.34 8.30
C PRO A 243 1.78 1.32 9.42
N VAL A 244 1.88 2.62 9.14
CA VAL A 244 1.15 3.65 9.90
C VAL A 244 -0.28 3.70 9.37
N MET A 245 -1.28 3.53 10.24
CA MET A 245 -2.68 3.33 9.85
C MET A 245 -3.31 4.56 9.19
N ASP A 246 -3.00 5.75 9.69
CA ASP A 246 -3.50 7.05 9.23
C ASP A 246 -2.54 7.75 8.26
N ALA A 247 -1.59 7.00 7.68
CA ALA A 247 -0.61 7.56 6.74
C ALA A 247 -1.30 8.12 5.49
N PRO A 248 -0.94 9.34 5.03
CA PRO A 248 -1.65 10.03 3.96
C PRO A 248 -1.54 9.35 2.59
N VAL A 249 -0.50 8.54 2.37
CA VAL A 249 -0.28 7.89 1.07
C VAL A 249 -0.77 6.44 1.06
N ASN A 250 -0.45 5.69 2.11
CA ASN A 250 -0.62 4.24 2.13
C ASN A 250 -1.76 3.73 3.02
N TYR A 251 -2.43 4.59 3.81
CA TYR A 251 -3.65 4.24 4.56
C TYR A 251 -3.56 2.90 5.28
N GLY A 252 -2.50 2.70 6.05
CA GLY A 252 -2.32 1.45 6.77
C GLY A 252 -1.88 0.27 5.91
N HIS A 253 -1.31 0.45 4.71
CA HIS A 253 -0.89 -0.65 3.83
C HIS A 253 0.60 -0.61 3.47
N LEU A 254 1.22 -1.75 3.21
CA LEU A 254 2.63 -1.85 2.77
C LEU A 254 2.79 -2.92 1.69
N CYS A 255 3.90 -2.84 0.94
CA CYS A 255 4.32 -3.90 0.03
C CYS A 255 5.50 -4.69 0.61
N VAL A 256 5.83 -5.83 0.00
CA VAL A 256 6.95 -6.70 0.40
C VAL A 256 8.25 -5.95 0.65
N LYS A 257 8.58 -4.96 -0.19
CA LYS A 257 9.82 -4.18 -0.09
C LYS A 257 9.91 -3.43 1.24
N GLY A 258 8.89 -2.63 1.55
CA GLY A 258 8.87 -1.85 2.79
C GLY A 258 8.63 -2.71 4.03
N ARG A 259 7.90 -3.81 3.89
CA ARG A 259 7.52 -4.66 5.02
C ARG A 259 8.60 -5.65 5.45
N TYR A 260 9.29 -6.29 4.50
CA TYR A 260 10.14 -7.44 4.79
C TYR A 260 11.58 -7.30 4.29
N ALA A 261 11.85 -6.46 3.28
CA ALA A 261 13.16 -6.42 2.65
C ALA A 261 14.16 -5.53 3.40
N TYR A 262 14.24 -5.57 4.73
CA TYR A 262 15.15 -4.72 5.53
C TYR A 262 16.47 -5.41 5.91
N ASP A 263 16.64 -6.70 5.64
CA ASP A 263 17.81 -7.50 6.05
C ASP A 263 19.15 -6.99 5.48
N PHE A 264 19.13 -6.18 4.42
CA PHE A 264 20.33 -5.55 3.87
C PHE A 264 21.06 -4.63 4.87
N VAL A 265 20.40 -4.21 5.94
CA VAL A 265 20.99 -3.42 7.03
C VAL A 265 22.02 -4.26 7.81
N ASP A 266 21.74 -5.55 7.97
CA ASP A 266 22.56 -6.51 8.75
C ASP A 266 23.34 -7.48 7.84
N ALA A 267 23.38 -7.21 6.54
CA ALA A 267 24.03 -8.10 5.58
C ALA A 267 25.56 -8.15 5.80
N ASN A 268 26.12 -9.35 5.71
CA ASN A 268 27.55 -9.61 5.94
C ASN A 268 28.46 -8.90 4.93
N ASP A 269 27.94 -8.49 3.77
CA ASP A 269 28.66 -7.75 2.73
C ASP A 269 28.52 -6.22 2.84
N ARG A 270 27.86 -5.73 3.90
CA ARG A 270 27.77 -4.30 4.19
C ARG A 270 29.14 -3.76 4.60
N VAL A 271 29.67 -2.84 3.81
CA VAL A 271 30.90 -2.10 4.12
C VAL A 271 30.64 -1.12 5.28
N THR A 272 31.41 -1.24 6.35
CA THR A 272 31.27 -0.43 7.58
C THR A 272 32.47 0.49 7.85
N GLU A 273 33.57 0.33 7.11
CA GLU A 273 34.81 1.08 7.30
C GLU A 273 35.26 1.78 6.00
N PRO A 274 35.88 2.97 6.07
CA PRO A 274 36.47 3.62 4.91
C PRO A 274 37.61 2.79 4.31
N MET A 275 37.71 2.78 2.98
CA MET A 275 38.76 2.06 2.27
C MET A 275 39.35 2.90 1.14
N ILE A 276 40.65 2.75 0.90
CA ILE A 276 41.36 3.28 -0.27
C ILE A 276 41.83 2.10 -1.12
N ARG A 277 41.81 2.27 -2.44
CA ARG A 277 42.28 1.24 -3.37
C ARG A 277 43.80 1.33 -3.53
N GLU A 278 44.49 0.20 -3.35
CA GLU A 278 45.91 0.00 -3.70
C GLU A 278 46.02 -1.15 -4.69
N ASP A 279 46.67 -0.92 -5.84
CA ASP A 279 46.78 -1.87 -6.96
C ASP A 279 45.46 -2.61 -7.27
N ASP A 280 45.37 -3.87 -6.84
CA ASP A 280 44.26 -4.79 -7.09
C ASP A 280 43.34 -4.99 -5.86
N GLY A 281 43.57 -4.31 -4.73
CA GLY A 281 42.88 -4.52 -3.46
C GLY A 281 42.35 -3.26 -2.76
N TRP A 282 41.69 -3.49 -1.62
CA TRP A 282 41.18 -2.44 -0.73
C TRP A 282 41.95 -2.46 0.59
N LEU A 283 42.46 -1.30 0.99
CA LEU A 283 43.06 -1.07 2.30
C LEU A 283 42.05 -0.33 3.19
N VAL A 284 41.70 -0.93 4.33
CA VAL A 284 40.89 -0.26 5.36
C VAL A 284 41.72 0.82 6.03
N VAL A 285 41.19 2.04 6.09
CA VAL A 285 41.89 3.23 6.61
C VAL A 285 40.99 4.03 7.54
N SER A 286 41.59 4.96 8.28
CA SER A 286 40.83 5.90 9.11
C SER A 286 40.01 6.88 8.26
N TRP A 287 38.95 7.46 8.85
CA TRP A 287 38.18 8.53 8.21
C TRP A 287 39.05 9.75 7.86
N GLU A 288 39.99 10.13 8.73
CA GLU A 288 40.90 11.26 8.49
C GLU A 288 41.78 11.03 7.27
N GLU A 289 42.32 9.82 7.14
CA GLU A 289 43.16 9.41 6.02
C GLU A 289 42.36 9.34 4.71
N ALA A 290 41.19 8.70 4.72
CA ALA A 290 40.30 8.60 3.56
C ALA A 290 39.90 9.99 3.02
N ILE A 291 39.50 10.90 3.91
CA ILE A 291 39.10 12.26 3.53
C ILE A 291 40.30 13.06 3.02
N ALA A 292 41.46 12.98 3.69
CA ALA A 292 42.66 13.69 3.27
C ALA A 292 43.13 13.23 1.88
N PHE A 293 43.14 11.92 1.64
CA PHE A 293 43.48 11.31 0.36
C PHE A 293 42.55 11.80 -0.76
N ALA A 294 41.22 11.72 -0.55
CA ALA A 294 40.24 12.17 -1.52
C ALA A 294 40.40 13.67 -1.84
N ALA A 295 40.56 14.51 -0.81
CA ALA A 295 40.76 15.95 -0.97
C ALA A 295 42.04 16.28 -1.74
N GLN A 296 43.15 15.57 -1.48
CA GLN A 296 44.41 15.76 -2.20
C GLN A 296 44.25 15.41 -3.68
N LYS A 297 43.60 14.28 -4.00
CA LYS A 297 43.36 13.86 -5.39
C LYS A 297 42.47 14.84 -6.14
N LEU A 298 41.38 15.31 -5.53
CA LEU A 298 40.50 16.31 -6.13
C LEU A 298 41.23 17.62 -6.43
N LYS A 299 42.07 18.11 -5.51
CA LYS A 299 42.88 19.32 -5.73
C LYS A 299 43.91 19.15 -6.85
N ALA A 300 44.53 17.97 -6.94
CA ALA A 300 45.49 17.66 -8.00
C ALA A 300 44.80 17.67 -9.38
N LEU A 301 43.63 17.01 -9.49
CA LEU A 301 42.83 17.00 -10.72
C LEU A 301 42.37 18.40 -11.13
N ASP A 302 41.92 19.23 -10.19
CA ASP A 302 41.58 20.63 -10.46
C ASP A 302 42.80 21.41 -10.98
N SER A 303 43.97 21.23 -10.34
CA SER A 303 45.19 21.93 -10.75
C SER A 303 45.70 21.52 -12.14
N GLU A 304 45.50 20.26 -12.53
CA GLU A 304 46.00 19.70 -13.80
C GLU A 304 45.00 19.87 -14.96
N PHE A 305 43.72 19.64 -14.70
CA PHE A 305 42.67 19.56 -15.73
C PHE A 305 41.57 20.61 -15.59
N GLY A 306 41.59 21.42 -14.52
CA GLY A 306 40.58 22.42 -14.20
C GLY A 306 39.33 21.85 -13.51
N ARG A 307 38.55 22.75 -12.91
CA ARG A 307 37.37 22.42 -12.08
C ARG A 307 36.31 21.58 -12.78
N ASP A 308 36.13 21.78 -14.07
CA ASP A 308 35.12 21.05 -14.86
C ASP A 308 35.55 19.62 -15.22
N SER A 309 36.73 19.18 -14.79
CA SER A 309 37.14 17.76 -14.85
C SER A 309 36.51 16.90 -13.74
N ILE A 310 35.87 17.52 -12.74
CA ILE A 310 35.30 16.86 -11.57
C ILE A 310 33.77 16.88 -11.69
N ALA A 311 33.11 15.80 -11.26
CA ALA A 311 31.67 15.71 -11.17
C ALA A 311 31.22 15.01 -9.88
N VAL A 312 30.00 15.30 -9.44
CA VAL A 312 29.36 14.66 -8.28
C VAL A 312 28.00 14.10 -8.67
N LEU A 313 27.73 12.87 -8.27
CA LEU A 313 26.43 12.23 -8.47
C LEU A 313 25.69 12.14 -7.14
N GLY A 314 24.58 12.87 -7.03
CA GLY A 314 23.63 12.76 -5.92
C GLY A 314 22.79 11.48 -6.03
N SER A 315 22.16 11.11 -4.93
CA SER A 315 21.35 9.88 -4.84
C SER A 315 19.92 10.22 -4.45
N ALA A 316 18.92 9.82 -5.25
CA ALA A 316 17.52 9.94 -4.84
C ALA A 316 17.12 8.96 -3.73
N ARG A 317 18.04 8.11 -3.27
CA ARG A 317 17.88 7.26 -2.08
C ARG A 317 18.40 7.94 -0.82
N ALA A 318 19.20 8.99 -0.97
CA ALA A 318 19.62 9.88 0.10
C ALA A 318 18.54 10.93 0.38
N THR A 319 18.66 11.61 1.51
CA THR A 319 17.77 12.69 1.92
C THR A 319 17.94 13.94 1.03
N ASN A 320 16.98 14.87 1.13
CA ASN A 320 17.06 16.13 0.41
C ASN A 320 18.18 17.02 0.97
N GLU A 321 18.44 16.92 2.27
CA GLU A 321 19.50 17.60 3.00
C GLU A 321 20.88 17.15 2.50
N GLU A 322 21.09 15.84 2.36
CA GLU A 322 22.34 15.27 1.82
C GLU A 322 22.55 15.66 0.36
N ASN A 323 21.50 15.62 -0.48
CA ASN A 323 21.59 16.08 -1.86
C ASN A 323 21.84 17.59 -1.96
N TYR A 324 21.28 18.39 -1.04
CA TYR A 324 21.59 19.81 -0.92
C TYR A 324 23.07 20.04 -0.56
N LEU A 325 23.62 19.25 0.38
CA LEU A 325 25.03 19.30 0.74
C LEU A 325 25.91 18.88 -0.44
N ALA A 326 25.56 17.81 -1.16
CA ALA A 326 26.30 17.34 -2.33
C ALA A 326 26.37 18.40 -3.43
N GLN A 327 25.24 19.03 -3.78
CA GLN A 327 25.23 20.09 -4.79
C GLN A 327 25.96 21.35 -4.31
N LYS A 328 25.87 21.68 -3.01
CA LYS A 328 26.57 22.83 -2.42
C LYS A 328 28.08 22.61 -2.42
N PHE A 329 28.53 21.41 -2.05
CA PHE A 329 29.94 21.01 -2.14
C PHE A 329 30.45 21.15 -3.58
N THR A 330 29.68 20.67 -4.55
CA THR A 330 30.06 20.76 -5.97
C THR A 330 30.18 22.21 -6.45
N ARG A 331 29.19 23.04 -6.16
CA ARG A 331 29.15 24.42 -6.67
C ARG A 331 30.05 25.38 -5.92
N VAL A 332 30.13 25.26 -4.60
CA VAL A 332 30.84 26.22 -3.74
C VAL A 332 32.28 25.79 -3.49
N VAL A 333 32.52 24.50 -3.22
CA VAL A 333 33.86 24.00 -2.86
C VAL A 333 34.64 23.62 -4.11
N LEU A 334 34.05 22.79 -4.99
CA LEU A 334 34.72 22.38 -6.24
C LEU A 334 34.64 23.47 -7.32
N GLY A 335 33.63 24.34 -7.26
CA GLY A 335 33.50 25.47 -8.17
C GLY A 335 33.04 25.10 -9.58
N THR A 336 32.32 23.99 -9.73
CA THR A 336 31.73 23.54 -11.00
C THR A 336 30.22 23.29 -10.86
N ASN A 337 29.51 23.25 -11.99
CA ASN A 337 28.10 22.87 -12.05
C ASN A 337 27.88 21.40 -12.44
N ASN A 338 28.94 20.61 -12.55
CA ASN A 338 28.90 19.19 -12.87
C ASN A 338 28.33 18.35 -11.70
N VAL A 339 27.04 18.50 -11.46
CA VAL A 339 26.27 17.71 -10.50
C VAL A 339 25.05 17.12 -11.20
N ASP A 340 24.83 15.82 -11.02
CA ASP A 340 23.68 15.11 -11.59
C ASP A 340 23.14 14.06 -10.60
N CYS A 341 22.03 13.40 -10.94
CA CYS A 341 21.47 12.30 -10.16
C CYS A 341 20.69 11.31 -11.04
N CYS A 342 20.15 10.27 -10.44
CA CYS A 342 19.39 9.23 -11.14
C CYS A 342 18.12 9.75 -11.87
N ALA A 343 17.61 10.94 -11.54
CA ALA A 343 16.46 11.53 -12.25
C ALA A 343 16.75 11.77 -13.74
N ARG A 344 18.03 11.91 -14.12
CA ARG A 344 18.46 12.05 -15.51
C ARG A 344 17.92 10.95 -16.40
N VAL A 345 18.07 9.70 -15.98
CA VAL A 345 17.70 8.52 -16.77
C VAL A 345 16.22 8.16 -16.66
N CYS A 346 15.53 8.59 -15.60
CA CYS A 346 14.17 8.12 -15.31
C CYS A 346 13.06 9.11 -15.74
N HIS A 347 13.12 10.38 -15.32
CA HIS A 347 11.98 11.31 -15.44
C HIS A 347 12.32 12.72 -15.93
N THR A 348 13.51 12.96 -16.48
CA THR A 348 13.80 14.30 -17.01
C THR A 348 12.82 14.73 -18.11
N PRO A 349 12.52 13.91 -19.15
CA PRO A 349 11.61 14.36 -20.20
C PRO A 349 10.27 14.84 -19.64
N SER A 350 9.75 14.15 -18.62
CA SER A 350 8.54 14.55 -17.89
C SER A 350 8.71 15.92 -17.20
N ALA A 351 9.77 16.12 -16.41
CA ALA A 351 10.00 17.38 -15.72
C ALA A 351 10.18 18.56 -16.69
N ALA A 352 10.85 18.34 -17.82
CA ALA A 352 11.05 19.35 -18.85
C ALA A 352 9.73 19.69 -19.57
N ALA A 353 9.00 18.68 -20.05
CA ALA A 353 7.74 18.87 -20.75
C ALA A 353 6.68 19.54 -19.85
N MET A 354 6.51 19.08 -18.61
CA MET A 354 5.54 19.66 -17.68
C MET A 354 5.90 21.11 -17.34
N LYS A 355 7.19 21.44 -17.20
CA LYS A 355 7.62 22.83 -16.99
C LYS A 355 7.29 23.73 -18.19
N ILE A 356 7.40 23.22 -19.42
CA ILE A 356 7.02 23.95 -20.64
C ILE A 356 5.49 24.13 -20.70
N MET A 357 4.71 23.09 -20.41
CA MET A 357 3.26 23.09 -20.61
C MET A 357 2.47 23.75 -19.47
N ILE A 358 2.84 23.49 -18.22
CA ILE A 358 2.08 23.91 -17.02
C ILE A 358 2.91 24.75 -16.02
N GLY A 359 4.20 24.98 -16.31
CA GLY A 359 5.10 25.79 -15.49
C GLY A 359 5.82 25.05 -14.36
N THR A 360 5.42 23.82 -14.03
CA THR A 360 6.03 23.02 -12.95
C THR A 360 6.49 21.65 -13.46
N GLY A 361 7.68 21.22 -13.05
CA GLY A 361 8.25 19.92 -13.42
C GLY A 361 7.94 18.83 -12.39
N ALA A 362 6.67 18.67 -12.02
CA ALA A 362 6.24 17.78 -10.95
C ALA A 362 4.91 17.07 -11.28
N MET A 363 4.53 16.11 -10.43
CA MET A 363 3.21 15.49 -10.46
C MET A 363 2.13 16.53 -10.14
N THR A 364 0.97 16.43 -10.79
CA THR A 364 -0.11 17.43 -10.69
C THR A 364 -1.13 17.16 -9.60
N ASN A 365 -1.24 15.92 -9.12
CA ASN A 365 -2.34 15.44 -8.29
C ASN A 365 -1.83 14.55 -7.14
N SER A 366 -2.64 14.40 -6.09
CA SER A 366 -2.41 13.40 -5.03
C SER A 366 -2.81 12.00 -5.52
N PHE A 367 -2.32 10.95 -4.84
CA PHE A 367 -2.83 9.59 -5.03
C PHE A 367 -4.32 9.45 -4.68
N ASP A 368 -4.88 10.34 -3.86
CA ASP A 368 -6.31 10.33 -3.48
C ASP A 368 -7.28 10.65 -4.60
N ASP A 369 -6.77 11.10 -5.73
CA ASP A 369 -7.57 11.30 -6.92
C ASP A 369 -7.81 9.99 -7.69
N ILE A 370 -7.09 8.90 -7.36
CA ILE A 370 -7.32 7.56 -7.93
C ILE A 370 -8.73 7.08 -7.63
N GLU A 371 -9.19 7.20 -6.38
CA GLU A 371 -10.52 6.76 -5.94
C GLU A 371 -11.65 7.62 -6.51
N LYS A 372 -11.34 8.87 -6.89
CA LYS A 372 -12.30 9.82 -7.47
C LYS A 372 -12.37 9.72 -9.01
N ALA A 373 -11.37 9.11 -9.63
CA ALA A 373 -11.27 9.02 -11.07
C ALA A 373 -12.37 8.11 -11.64
N LYS A 374 -13.08 8.62 -12.66
CA LYS A 374 -14.03 7.83 -13.45
C LYS A 374 -13.35 6.99 -14.52
N THR A 375 -12.24 7.51 -15.06
CA THR A 375 -11.40 6.85 -16.06
C THR A 375 -9.93 7.06 -15.71
N ILE A 376 -9.14 6.00 -15.82
CA ILE A 376 -7.68 6.00 -15.64
C ILE A 376 -7.05 5.55 -16.96
N ILE A 377 -6.14 6.37 -17.49
CA ILE A 377 -5.21 5.97 -18.55
C ILE A 377 -3.87 5.62 -17.91
N LEU A 378 -3.46 4.36 -18.04
CA LEU A 378 -2.16 3.88 -17.62
C LEU A 378 -1.26 3.68 -18.83
N CYS A 379 -0.20 4.47 -18.98
CA CYS A 379 0.71 4.41 -20.13
C CYS A 379 2.16 4.24 -19.67
N GLY A 380 2.86 3.25 -20.20
CA GLY A 380 4.27 3.01 -19.92
C GLY A 380 4.57 2.71 -18.44
N ALA A 381 3.63 2.10 -17.72
CA ALA A 381 3.72 1.96 -16.27
C ALA A 381 3.18 0.61 -15.77
N ASN A 382 3.88 0.01 -14.81
CA ASN A 382 3.48 -1.23 -14.16
C ASN A 382 3.37 -1.06 -12.63
N PRO A 383 2.34 -0.36 -12.14
CA PRO A 383 2.27 0.03 -10.74
C PRO A 383 2.09 -1.16 -9.79
N THR A 384 1.53 -2.29 -10.20
CA THR A 384 1.41 -3.46 -9.31
C THR A 384 2.77 -4.06 -8.90
N GLU A 385 3.82 -3.84 -9.70
CA GLU A 385 5.20 -4.23 -9.36
C GLU A 385 6.00 -3.05 -8.78
N ASN A 386 5.98 -1.91 -9.47
CA ASN A 386 6.87 -0.78 -9.19
C ASN A 386 6.38 0.08 -8.02
N HIS A 387 5.07 0.32 -7.95
CA HIS A 387 4.41 1.16 -6.95
C HIS A 387 3.18 0.44 -6.36
N PRO A 388 3.37 -0.68 -5.62
CA PRO A 388 2.26 -1.62 -5.36
C PRO A 388 1.08 -1.03 -4.60
N ILE A 389 1.31 0.02 -3.80
CA ILE A 389 0.25 0.73 -3.07
C ILE A 389 -0.68 1.47 -4.06
N PRO A 390 -0.20 2.41 -4.92
CA PRO A 390 -1.01 2.92 -6.03
C PRO A 390 -1.57 1.82 -6.94
N GLY A 391 -0.81 0.76 -7.23
CA GLY A 391 -1.28 -0.36 -8.05
C GLY A 391 -2.51 -1.07 -7.46
N ALA A 392 -2.50 -1.31 -6.15
CA ALA A 392 -3.64 -1.87 -5.43
C ALA A 392 -4.84 -0.90 -5.43
N ARG A 393 -4.60 0.40 -5.20
CA ARG A 393 -5.65 1.44 -5.23
C ARG A 393 -6.31 1.56 -6.61
N ILE A 394 -5.54 1.53 -7.70
CA ILE A 394 -6.08 1.49 -9.07
C ILE A 394 -6.94 0.24 -9.25
N LYS A 395 -6.46 -0.92 -8.82
CA LYS A 395 -7.23 -2.16 -8.92
C LYS A 395 -8.55 -2.07 -8.12
N GLN A 396 -8.52 -1.53 -6.91
CA GLN A 396 -9.73 -1.33 -6.11
C GLN A 396 -10.71 -0.34 -6.75
N ALA A 397 -10.22 0.76 -7.32
CA ALA A 397 -11.07 1.71 -8.04
C ALA A 397 -11.81 1.03 -9.21
N VAL A 398 -11.13 0.17 -9.97
CA VAL A 398 -11.76 -0.59 -11.05
C VAL A 398 -12.76 -1.63 -10.53
N ILE A 399 -12.37 -2.44 -9.52
CA ILE A 399 -13.20 -3.54 -9.00
C ILE A 399 -14.43 -3.02 -8.24
N LYS A 400 -14.27 -2.00 -7.40
CA LYS A 400 -15.31 -1.53 -6.47
C LYS A 400 -16.11 -0.35 -7.01
N ASN A 401 -15.42 0.62 -7.62
CA ASN A 401 -16.06 1.87 -8.07
C ASN A 401 -16.50 1.82 -9.54
N GLY A 402 -16.12 0.75 -10.27
CA GLY A 402 -16.40 0.64 -11.70
C GLY A 402 -15.60 1.62 -12.56
N THR A 403 -14.50 2.17 -12.03
CA THR A 403 -13.60 3.08 -12.75
C THR A 403 -13.12 2.42 -14.04
N LYS A 404 -13.23 3.14 -15.15
CA LYS A 404 -12.76 2.67 -16.46
C LYS A 404 -11.25 2.67 -16.53
N LEU A 405 -10.66 1.62 -17.08
CA LEU A 405 -9.22 1.48 -17.21
C LEU A 405 -8.80 1.28 -18.66
N ILE A 406 -7.95 2.18 -19.14
CA ILE A 406 -7.29 2.09 -20.44
C ILE A 406 -5.80 1.85 -20.19
N VAL A 407 -5.24 0.78 -20.74
CA VAL A 407 -3.80 0.47 -20.64
C VAL A 407 -3.13 0.69 -21.99
N ILE A 408 -2.04 1.45 -22.02
CA ILE A 408 -1.22 1.74 -23.19
C ILE A 408 0.19 1.22 -22.92
N ASP A 409 0.34 -0.09 -23.05
CA ASP A 409 1.61 -0.79 -22.83
C ASP A 409 1.83 -1.85 -23.92
N PRO A 410 3.06 -2.01 -24.45
CA PRO A 410 3.37 -3.07 -25.40
C PRO A 410 3.29 -4.48 -24.80
N ARG A 411 3.40 -4.58 -23.46
CA ARG A 411 3.39 -5.83 -22.69
C ARG A 411 2.11 -5.94 -21.88
N LYS A 412 1.57 -7.15 -21.76
CA LYS A 412 0.47 -7.43 -20.82
C LYS A 412 0.99 -7.38 -19.38
N THR A 413 0.50 -6.43 -18.61
CA THR A 413 0.73 -6.30 -17.15
C THR A 413 -0.45 -6.90 -16.38
N GLU A 414 -0.34 -7.05 -15.07
CA GLU A 414 -1.43 -7.57 -14.24
C GLU A 414 -2.73 -6.75 -14.41
N LEU A 415 -2.61 -5.43 -14.49
CA LEU A 415 -3.75 -4.53 -14.65
C LEU A 415 -4.47 -4.68 -15.99
N THR A 416 -3.83 -5.26 -17.02
CA THR A 416 -4.51 -5.50 -18.30
C THR A 416 -5.70 -6.45 -18.19
N LYS A 417 -5.74 -7.31 -17.16
CA LYS A 417 -6.90 -8.19 -16.90
C LYS A 417 -8.16 -7.41 -16.50
N TYR A 418 -8.00 -6.20 -16.00
CA TYR A 418 -9.08 -5.33 -15.52
C TYR A 418 -9.38 -4.17 -16.49
N ALA A 419 -8.65 -4.06 -17.60
CA ALA A 419 -8.76 -2.94 -18.52
C ALA A 419 -9.97 -3.09 -19.45
N ASP A 420 -10.76 -2.02 -19.64
CA ASP A 420 -11.80 -1.94 -20.66
C ASP A 420 -11.21 -1.93 -22.08
N VAL A 421 -10.00 -1.36 -22.20
CA VAL A 421 -9.20 -1.32 -23.44
C VAL A 421 -7.71 -1.46 -23.13
N HIS A 422 -7.05 -2.40 -23.80
CA HIS A 422 -5.58 -2.51 -23.84
C HIS A 422 -5.07 -2.17 -25.23
N LEU A 423 -4.46 -0.98 -25.37
CA LEU A 423 -3.78 -0.53 -26.59
C LEU A 423 -2.36 -1.11 -26.60
N GLN A 424 -2.23 -2.35 -27.07
CA GLN A 424 -0.95 -3.07 -27.11
C GLN A 424 -0.05 -2.61 -28.29
N LEU A 425 0.43 -1.37 -28.21
CA LEU A 425 1.21 -0.74 -29.27
C LEU A 425 2.64 -1.28 -29.43
N ARG A 426 3.26 -1.02 -30.58
CA ARG A 426 4.69 -1.27 -30.81
C ARG A 426 5.54 -0.26 -30.01
N PRO A 427 6.58 -0.70 -29.28
CA PRO A 427 7.48 0.21 -28.57
C PRO A 427 8.03 1.32 -29.47
N GLY A 428 8.01 2.56 -28.98
CA GLY A 428 8.45 3.73 -29.74
C GLY A 428 7.34 4.47 -30.49
N THR A 429 6.11 3.94 -30.55
CA THR A 429 4.98 4.57 -31.26
C THR A 429 4.03 5.38 -30.37
N ASN A 430 4.41 5.65 -29.11
CA ASN A 430 3.55 6.32 -28.13
C ASN A 430 2.97 7.65 -28.61
N ILE A 431 3.78 8.50 -29.26
CA ILE A 431 3.32 9.82 -29.72
C ILE A 431 2.24 9.70 -30.81
N LEU A 432 2.35 8.70 -31.70
CA LEU A 432 1.33 8.44 -32.71
C LEU A 432 0.01 8.02 -32.05
N MET A 433 0.10 7.20 -31.01
CA MET A 433 -1.06 6.78 -30.23
C MET A 433 -1.76 7.97 -29.57
N PHE A 434 -1.01 8.83 -28.86
CA PHE A 434 -1.60 10.01 -28.21
C PHE A 434 -2.19 11.01 -29.21
N ASN A 435 -1.53 11.23 -30.35
CA ASN A 435 -2.08 12.07 -31.42
C ASN A 435 -3.38 11.50 -31.99
N ALA A 436 -3.48 10.17 -32.15
CA ALA A 436 -4.71 9.55 -32.65
C ALA A 436 -5.86 9.55 -31.64
N LEU A 437 -5.56 9.44 -30.34
CA LEU A 437 -6.54 9.66 -29.29
C LEU A 437 -7.05 11.12 -29.33
N ALA A 438 -6.14 12.09 -29.39
CA ALA A 438 -6.49 13.52 -29.48
C ALA A 438 -7.31 13.81 -30.75
N TYR A 439 -6.89 13.30 -31.90
CA TYR A 439 -7.64 13.42 -33.16
C TYR A 439 -9.08 12.94 -32.99
N THR A 440 -9.28 11.74 -32.43
CA THR A 440 -10.63 11.18 -32.28
C THR A 440 -11.51 12.05 -31.39
N ILE A 441 -10.99 12.54 -30.27
CA ILE A 441 -11.73 13.40 -29.33
C ILE A 441 -12.16 14.70 -30.02
N ILE A 442 -11.29 15.27 -30.85
CA ILE A 442 -11.55 16.52 -31.58
C ILE A 442 -12.53 16.30 -32.74
N ASP A 443 -12.27 15.30 -33.57
CA ASP A 443 -13.07 14.94 -34.75
C ASP A 443 -14.52 14.61 -34.35
N GLU A 444 -14.72 13.96 -33.22
CA GLU A 444 -16.03 13.59 -32.70
C GLU A 444 -16.68 14.68 -31.81
N GLY A 445 -16.02 15.83 -31.61
CA GLY A 445 -16.57 16.95 -30.84
C GLY A 445 -16.73 16.67 -29.35
N LEU A 446 -15.84 15.86 -28.76
CA LEU A 446 -15.88 15.41 -27.37
C LEU A 446 -15.00 16.25 -26.42
N THR A 447 -14.54 17.42 -26.86
CA THR A 447 -13.75 18.34 -26.04
C THR A 447 -14.62 19.16 -25.09
N ASP A 448 -14.01 19.73 -24.04
CA ASP A 448 -14.65 20.76 -23.21
C ASP A 448 -14.33 22.16 -23.79
N PRO A 449 -15.30 22.85 -24.43
CA PRO A 449 -15.05 24.14 -25.08
C PRO A 449 -14.72 25.24 -24.08
N GLU A 450 -15.26 25.18 -22.86
CA GLU A 450 -15.05 26.21 -21.85
C GLU A 450 -13.65 26.10 -21.25
N PHE A 451 -13.18 24.88 -20.99
CA PHE A 451 -11.81 24.65 -20.57
C PHE A 451 -10.81 25.15 -21.62
N ILE A 452 -11.03 24.82 -22.90
CA ILE A 452 -10.17 25.28 -23.99
C ILE A 452 -10.14 26.81 -24.02
N ARG A 453 -11.30 27.46 -24.00
CA ARG A 453 -11.42 28.92 -24.07
C ARG A 453 -10.73 29.65 -22.91
N THR A 454 -10.70 29.06 -21.73
CA THR A 454 -10.25 29.75 -20.50
C THR A 454 -8.85 29.34 -20.02
N ARG A 455 -8.36 28.16 -20.41
CA ARG A 455 -7.12 27.57 -19.86
C ARG A 455 -6.11 27.14 -20.91
N VAL A 456 -6.47 27.11 -22.20
CA VAL A 456 -5.62 26.60 -23.27
C VAL A 456 -5.33 27.71 -24.27
N THR A 457 -4.10 27.74 -24.77
CA THR A 457 -3.67 28.56 -25.91
C THR A 457 -3.27 27.65 -27.06
N GLU A 458 -3.25 28.18 -28.29
CA GLU A 458 -2.74 27.47 -29.48
C GLU A 458 -3.54 26.19 -29.85
N TYR A 459 -4.82 26.14 -29.48
CA TYR A 459 -5.67 24.98 -29.73
C TYR A 459 -5.94 24.76 -31.22
N ASP A 460 -6.13 25.84 -32.00
CA ASP A 460 -6.39 25.73 -33.43
C ASP A 460 -5.18 25.20 -34.19
N GLU A 461 -3.97 25.65 -33.87
CA GLU A 461 -2.74 25.11 -34.44
C GLU A 461 -2.56 23.63 -34.08
N PHE A 462 -2.84 23.24 -32.84
CA PHE A 462 -2.80 21.84 -32.42
C PHE A 462 -3.84 20.98 -33.14
N ARG A 463 -5.07 21.48 -33.31
CA ARG A 463 -6.16 20.82 -34.05
C ARG A 463 -5.78 20.57 -35.50
N GLU A 464 -5.18 21.55 -36.18
CA GLU A 464 -4.70 21.40 -37.55
C GLU A 464 -3.56 20.36 -37.63
N PHE A 465 -2.63 20.39 -36.68
CA PHE A 465 -1.52 19.44 -36.62
C PHE A 465 -2.00 17.98 -36.43
N VAL A 466 -2.95 17.72 -35.52
CA VAL A 466 -3.39 16.34 -35.25
C VAL A 466 -4.28 15.77 -36.34
N ALA A 467 -4.78 16.58 -37.29
CA ALA A 467 -5.62 16.13 -38.40
C ALA A 467 -4.97 15.02 -39.25
N ASP A 468 -3.63 15.01 -39.33
CA ASP A 468 -2.85 14.00 -40.06
C ASP A 468 -2.71 12.65 -39.33
N TYR A 469 -3.21 12.55 -38.09
CA TYR A 469 -3.00 11.41 -37.20
C TYR A 469 -4.28 10.63 -36.89
N SER A 470 -5.20 10.52 -37.85
CA SER A 470 -6.38 9.67 -37.68
C SER A 470 -6.01 8.24 -37.22
N PRO A 471 -6.84 7.58 -36.37
CA PRO A 471 -6.61 6.21 -35.95
C PRO A 471 -6.30 5.26 -37.11
N GLU A 472 -6.99 5.43 -38.24
CA GLU A 472 -6.80 4.64 -39.45
C GLU A 472 -5.43 4.87 -40.10
N ALA A 473 -4.90 6.10 -40.05
CA ALA A 473 -3.59 6.43 -40.60
C ALA A 473 -2.41 5.90 -39.75
N VAL A 474 -2.59 5.76 -38.43
CA VAL A 474 -1.52 5.32 -37.52
C VAL A 474 -1.60 3.85 -37.13
N ALA A 475 -2.75 3.19 -37.32
CA ALA A 475 -3.03 1.83 -36.86
C ALA A 475 -1.93 0.82 -37.23
N GLU A 476 -1.52 0.78 -38.51
CA GLU A 476 -0.49 -0.15 -38.98
C GLU A 476 0.86 0.07 -38.30
N ARG A 477 1.26 1.33 -38.11
CA ARG A 477 2.54 1.69 -37.48
C ARG A 477 2.54 1.34 -36.00
N CYS A 478 1.46 1.71 -35.30
CA CYS A 478 1.26 1.40 -33.89
C CYS A 478 1.05 -0.09 -33.65
N GLY A 479 0.56 -0.85 -34.63
CA GLY A 479 0.17 -2.25 -34.45
C GLY A 479 -1.11 -2.42 -33.63
N VAL A 480 -2.00 -1.42 -33.64
CA VAL A 480 -3.25 -1.41 -32.86
C VAL A 480 -4.40 -1.07 -33.79
N ASP A 481 -5.51 -1.79 -33.65
CA ASP A 481 -6.72 -1.58 -34.45
C ASP A 481 -7.31 -0.17 -34.23
N ALA A 482 -7.66 0.51 -35.33
CA ALA A 482 -8.20 1.87 -35.30
C ALA A 482 -9.49 1.98 -34.47
N ALA A 483 -10.37 0.98 -34.53
CA ALA A 483 -11.60 0.97 -33.74
C ALA A 483 -11.31 0.86 -32.24
N LEU A 484 -10.24 0.18 -31.85
CA LEU A 484 -9.82 0.09 -30.45
C LEU A 484 -9.27 1.43 -29.94
N ILE A 485 -8.49 2.13 -30.77
CA ILE A 485 -8.01 3.50 -30.48
C ILE A 485 -9.21 4.43 -30.29
N ARG A 486 -10.18 4.42 -31.22
CA ARG A 486 -11.39 5.24 -31.11
C ARG A 486 -12.21 4.91 -29.86
N LYS A 487 -12.35 3.62 -29.53
CA LYS A 487 -13.03 3.18 -28.30
C LYS A 487 -12.36 3.75 -27.05
N ALA A 488 -11.03 3.69 -26.96
CA ALA A 488 -10.29 4.26 -25.83
C ALA A 488 -10.48 5.78 -25.72
N ALA A 489 -10.39 6.50 -26.85
CA ALA A 489 -10.60 7.94 -26.90
C ALA A 489 -11.99 8.35 -26.39
N ARG A 490 -13.04 7.64 -26.84
CA ARG A 490 -14.42 7.87 -26.38
C ARG A 490 -14.58 7.63 -24.88
N ILE A 491 -14.10 6.48 -24.37
CA ILE A 491 -14.15 6.16 -22.93
C ILE A 491 -13.48 7.25 -22.09
N TYR A 492 -12.34 7.78 -22.56
CA TYR A 492 -11.64 8.85 -21.85
C TYR A 492 -12.43 10.16 -21.86
N ALA A 493 -13.04 10.54 -22.98
CA ALA A 493 -13.68 11.84 -23.14
C ALA A 493 -15.13 11.92 -22.60
N THR A 494 -15.88 10.82 -22.55
CA THR A 494 -17.33 10.87 -22.26
C THR A 494 -17.72 10.66 -20.80
N ASN A 495 -16.78 10.37 -19.89
CA ASN A 495 -17.07 10.12 -18.46
C ASN A 495 -18.14 9.02 -18.20
N THR A 496 -18.36 8.10 -19.15
CA THR A 496 -19.37 7.01 -19.13
C THR A 496 -18.80 5.65 -18.81
#